data_AF-A0A2E6ZSF9-F1
#
_entry.id   AF-A0A2E6ZSF9-F1
#
_cell.length_a   1.000
_cell.length_b   1.000
_cell.length_c   1.000
_cell.angle_alpha   90.00
_cell.angle_beta   90.00
_cell.angle_gamma   90.00
#
_symmetry.space_group_name_H-M   'P 1'
#
loop_
_entity.id
_entity.type
_entity.pdbx_description
1 polymer ?
#
loop_
_entity_poly.entity_id
_entity_poly.type
_entity_poly.pdbx_seq_one_letter_code
_entity_poly.pdbx_strand_id
1 'polypeptide(L)'
;MADDIDRFDCGRADQTARRRRVALGWVRALSLLTVAVCVDTVAAQPPLSGSPYDSHERMLAVLQLVATNTSDIPYIGDGAAMRLRSQLSALPATAPAAERWQLMMVLAEEELRLGNEAESLRLLTEALALVPNAEENRVGINFNHYRLGIAYLRLAETQNCVLHPNAEACILPLREGGIHS
;
A
#
# COMPACT_ATOMS: atom_id res chain seq x y z
N MET A 1 -13.58 -19.23 4.45
CA MET A 1 -14.37 -18.49 3.43
C MET A 1 -13.88 -17.05 3.41
N ALA A 2 -12.57 -16.87 3.20
CA ALA A 2 -11.86 -15.60 3.39
C ALA A 2 -10.53 -15.65 2.59
N ASP A 3 -10.62 -15.77 1.27
CA ASP A 3 -9.42 -15.85 0.40
C ASP A 3 -9.65 -15.27 -1.01
N ASP A 4 -10.63 -14.36 -1.20
CA ASP A 4 -10.99 -13.91 -2.56
C ASP A 4 -11.35 -12.42 -2.62
N ILE A 5 -10.52 -11.54 -2.05
CA ILE A 5 -10.66 -10.07 -2.17
C ILE A 5 -9.47 -9.40 -2.88
N ASP A 6 -8.39 -10.12 -3.19
CA ASP A 6 -7.18 -9.52 -3.82
C ASP A 6 -7.09 -9.71 -5.35
N ARG A 7 -8.22 -9.75 -6.06
CA ARG A 7 -8.18 -9.90 -7.52
C ARG A 7 -9.15 -9.01 -8.29
N PHE A 8 -9.02 -7.70 -8.10
CA PHE A 8 -9.38 -6.74 -9.15
C PHE A 8 -8.19 -6.58 -10.11
N ASP A 9 -8.08 -7.55 -11.03
CA ASP A 9 -7.06 -7.61 -12.08
C ASP A 9 -7.49 -6.71 -13.26
N CYS A 10 -6.83 -5.57 -13.40
CA CYS A 10 -6.99 -4.66 -14.53
C CYS A 10 -6.34 -5.27 -15.77
N GLY A 11 -7.16 -5.77 -16.69
CA GLY A 11 -6.90 -5.78 -18.13
C GLY A 11 -5.53 -6.27 -18.60
N ARG A 12 -5.39 -7.58 -18.83
CA ARG A 12 -4.49 -8.09 -19.86
C ARG A 12 -5.20 -9.13 -20.72
N ALA A 13 -5.61 -8.66 -21.90
CA ALA A 13 -5.94 -9.50 -23.01
C ALA A 13 -4.69 -10.29 -23.47
N ASP A 14 -4.96 -11.52 -23.90
CA ASP A 14 -4.21 -12.27 -24.91
C ASP A 14 -2.84 -12.88 -24.50
N GLN A 15 -2.79 -14.22 -24.41
CA GLN A 15 -2.16 -15.07 -25.44
C GLN A 15 -2.05 -16.54 -24.97
N THR A 16 -3.01 -17.33 -25.45
CA THR A 16 -2.83 -18.63 -26.09
C THR A 16 -1.65 -19.55 -25.67
N ALA A 17 -2.04 -20.63 -24.98
CA ALA A 17 -1.68 -22.02 -25.27
C ALA A 17 -0.43 -22.28 -26.14
N ARG A 18 0.63 -22.79 -25.53
CA ARG A 18 1.58 -23.65 -26.25
C ARG A 18 2.07 -24.81 -25.39
N ARG A 19 1.30 -25.91 -25.45
CA ARG A 19 1.76 -27.25 -25.09
C ARG A 19 2.99 -27.61 -25.91
N ARG A 20 4.12 -27.93 -25.27
CA ARG A 20 5.22 -28.65 -25.90
C ARG A 20 5.39 -30.00 -25.21
N ARG A 21 4.84 -31.03 -25.86
CA ARG A 21 5.22 -32.43 -25.64
C ARG A 21 6.58 -32.62 -26.32
N VAL A 22 7.59 -33.10 -25.60
CA VAL A 22 8.79 -33.66 -26.22
C VAL A 22 9.03 -35.03 -25.61
N ALA A 23 9.24 -35.97 -26.53
CA ALA A 23 9.19 -37.40 -26.34
C ALA A 23 10.48 -37.98 -25.72
N LEU A 24 10.27 -39.16 -25.14
CA LEU A 24 11.24 -40.17 -24.73
C LEU A 24 12.41 -40.34 -25.72
N GLY A 25 13.63 -40.40 -25.18
CA GLY A 25 14.82 -40.87 -25.90
C GLY A 25 15.84 -41.41 -24.93
N TRP A 26 15.87 -42.73 -24.76
CA TRP A 26 16.87 -43.46 -23.97
C TRP A 26 18.15 -43.64 -24.79
N VAL A 27 19.29 -43.16 -24.29
CA VAL A 27 20.60 -43.75 -24.60
C VAL A 27 21.46 -43.73 -23.35
N ARG A 28 21.90 -44.92 -22.96
CA ARG A 28 22.84 -45.22 -21.86
C ARG A 28 24.27 -44.91 -22.29
N ALA A 29 25.09 -44.30 -21.43
CA ALA A 29 26.53 -44.55 -21.41
C ALA A 29 27.21 -44.03 -20.13
N LEU A 30 27.81 -44.99 -19.40
CA LEU A 30 28.96 -44.91 -18.49
C LEU A 30 29.09 -43.70 -17.55
N SER A 31 28.60 -43.88 -16.33
CA SER A 31 29.01 -43.11 -15.15
C SER A 31 30.35 -43.64 -14.60
N LEU A 32 31.46 -42.97 -14.95
CA LEU A 32 32.70 -43.04 -14.20
C LEU A 32 32.55 -42.23 -12.91
N LEU A 33 32.77 -42.92 -11.80
CA LEU A 33 32.68 -42.39 -10.44
C LEU A 33 33.88 -41.49 -10.16
N THR A 34 33.74 -40.18 -10.33
CA THR A 34 34.64 -39.19 -9.72
C THR A 34 33.93 -38.53 -8.55
N VAL A 35 34.32 -38.91 -7.33
CA VAL A 35 33.93 -38.18 -6.12
C VAL A 35 34.72 -36.87 -6.13
N ALA A 36 34.16 -35.85 -6.77
CA ALA A 36 34.57 -34.48 -6.57
C ALA A 36 34.10 -34.08 -5.17
N VAL A 37 35.02 -34.12 -4.20
CA VAL A 37 34.83 -33.49 -2.90
C VAL A 37 34.72 -31.99 -3.17
N CYS A 38 33.50 -31.46 -3.21
CA CYS A 38 33.25 -30.03 -3.06
C CYS A 38 33.63 -29.67 -1.62
N VAL A 39 34.87 -29.27 -1.42
CA VAL A 39 35.22 -28.48 -0.23
C VAL A 39 34.54 -27.14 -0.47
N ASP A 40 33.40 -26.92 0.17
CA ASP A 40 32.81 -25.60 0.29
C ASP A 40 33.82 -24.72 1.01
N THR A 41 34.61 -23.97 0.26
CA THR A 41 35.28 -22.79 0.79
C THR A 41 34.18 -21.80 1.12
N VAL A 42 33.68 -21.87 2.36
CA VAL A 42 33.01 -20.75 3.01
C VAL A 42 33.98 -19.59 2.90
N ALA A 43 33.75 -18.71 1.93
CA ALA A 43 34.45 -17.44 1.84
C ALA A 43 34.15 -16.71 3.15
N ALA A 44 35.15 -16.67 4.03
CA ALA A 44 35.10 -15.85 5.23
C ALA A 44 34.79 -14.41 4.78
N GLN A 45 33.62 -13.90 5.17
CA GLN A 45 33.33 -12.48 4.99
C GLN A 45 34.42 -11.70 5.75
N PRO A 46 35.10 -10.73 5.10
CA PRO A 46 36.09 -9.94 5.80
C PRO A 46 35.44 -9.25 7.00
N PRO A 47 36.13 -9.14 8.15
CA PRO A 47 35.59 -8.44 9.30
C PRO A 47 35.25 -7.00 8.88
N LEU A 48 34.05 -6.53 9.22
CA LEU A 48 33.59 -5.15 9.02
C LEU A 48 34.51 -4.20 9.81
N SER A 49 35.66 -3.88 9.24
CA SER A 49 36.71 -3.05 9.83
C SER A 49 36.62 -1.67 9.20
N GLY A 50 35.48 -1.00 9.41
CA GLY A 50 35.31 0.42 9.10
C GLY A 50 35.46 1.25 10.38
N SER A 51 36.16 2.39 10.31
CA SER A 51 36.20 3.36 11.41
C SER A 51 34.75 3.74 11.81
N PRO A 52 34.43 3.94 13.11
CA PRO A 52 33.11 4.41 13.53
C PRO A 52 32.68 5.71 12.84
N TYR A 53 33.65 6.54 12.45
CA TYR A 53 33.41 7.76 11.69
C TYR A 53 32.99 7.46 10.24
N ASP A 54 33.56 6.43 9.61
CA ASP A 54 33.20 6.00 8.25
C ASP A 54 31.81 5.33 8.20
N SER A 55 31.43 4.55 9.23
CA SER A 55 30.07 4.02 9.30
C SER A 55 29.02 5.10 9.54
N HIS A 56 29.33 6.11 10.36
CA HIS A 56 28.46 7.25 10.61
C HIS A 56 28.23 8.10 9.36
N GLU A 57 29.29 8.47 8.63
CA GLU A 57 29.18 9.27 7.40
C GLU A 57 28.36 8.53 6.33
N ARG A 58 28.54 7.21 6.18
CA ARG A 58 27.70 6.40 5.27
C ARG A 58 26.23 6.38 5.69
N MET A 59 25.94 6.30 6.99
CA MET A 59 24.58 6.37 7.50
C MET A 59 23.95 7.73 7.18
N LEU A 60 24.67 8.83 7.42
CA LEU A 60 24.20 10.18 7.09
C LEU A 60 23.94 10.34 5.60
N ALA A 61 24.82 9.82 4.74
CA ALA A 61 24.64 9.85 3.29
C ALA A 61 23.36 9.10 2.85
N VAL A 62 23.06 7.95 3.47
CA VAL A 62 21.81 7.20 3.22
C VAL A 62 20.59 7.99 3.68
N LEU A 63 20.63 8.57 4.89
CA LEU A 63 19.52 9.39 5.39
C LEU A 63 19.26 10.62 4.52
N GLN A 64 20.32 11.27 4.04
CA GLN A 64 20.20 12.40 3.12
C GLN A 64 19.59 11.97 1.77
N LEU A 65 19.96 10.80 1.26
CA LEU A 65 19.36 10.25 0.04
C LEU A 65 17.86 9.97 0.24
N VAL A 66 17.47 9.38 1.37
CA VAL A 66 16.07 9.12 1.72
C VAL A 66 15.30 10.43 1.85
N ALA A 67 15.83 11.41 2.58
CA ALA A 67 15.22 12.73 2.74
C ALA A 67 14.99 13.43 1.39
N THR A 68 15.96 13.36 0.47
CA THR A 68 15.89 14.00 -0.85
C THR A 68 14.86 13.33 -1.77
N ASN A 69 14.62 12.02 -1.61
CA ASN A 69 13.72 11.26 -2.47
C ASN A 69 12.42 10.85 -1.78
N THR A 70 12.11 11.42 -0.61
CA THR A 70 11.02 10.95 0.25
C THR A 70 9.69 10.86 -0.48
N SER A 71 9.33 11.88 -1.29
CA SER A 71 8.06 11.92 -2.02
C SER A 71 7.79 10.70 -2.90
N ASP A 72 8.82 10.07 -3.45
CA ASP A 72 8.68 8.90 -4.33
C ASP A 72 8.74 7.56 -3.58
N ILE A 73 9.02 7.58 -2.27
CA ILE A 73 9.07 6.36 -1.46
C ILE A 73 7.64 5.89 -1.17
N PRO A 74 7.24 4.68 -1.59
CA PRO A 74 5.82 4.24 -1.58
C PRO A 74 5.09 4.36 -0.24
N TYR A 75 5.79 4.21 0.89
CA TYR A 75 5.17 4.13 2.22
C TYR A 75 5.17 5.45 2.99
N ILE A 76 6.16 6.30 2.78
CA ILE A 76 6.38 7.54 3.55
C ILE A 76 6.30 8.81 2.69
N GLY A 77 6.33 8.66 1.37
CA GLY A 77 6.24 9.76 0.42
C GLY A 77 4.81 10.19 0.15
N ASP A 78 4.66 11.40 -0.37
CA ASP A 78 3.40 12.04 -0.73
C ASP A 78 3.17 12.15 -2.25
N GLY A 79 4.11 11.66 -3.07
CA GLY A 79 4.08 11.82 -4.52
C GLY A 79 2.84 11.18 -5.17
N ALA A 80 2.32 10.08 -4.61
CA ALA A 80 1.05 9.49 -5.05
C ALA A 80 -0.13 10.44 -4.83
N ALA A 81 -0.27 11.00 -3.63
CA ALA A 81 -1.31 11.98 -3.30
C ALA A 81 -1.19 13.22 -4.17
N MET A 82 0.02 13.76 -4.38
CA MET A 82 0.24 14.93 -5.25
C MET A 82 -0.25 14.68 -6.70
N ARG A 83 0.07 13.52 -7.27
CA ARG A 83 -0.39 13.15 -8.62
C ARG A 83 -1.92 13.00 -8.67
N LEU A 84 -2.51 12.34 -7.68
CA LEU A 84 -3.96 12.13 -7.60
C LEU A 84 -4.72 13.45 -7.40
N ARG A 85 -4.22 14.37 -6.56
CA ARG A 85 -4.75 15.74 -6.42
C ARG A 85 -4.74 16.47 -7.76
N SER A 86 -3.62 16.41 -8.48
CA SER A 86 -3.49 17.01 -9.80
C SER A 86 -4.49 16.41 -10.80
N GLN A 87 -4.58 15.08 -10.87
CA GLN A 87 -5.54 14.38 -11.72
C GLN A 87 -6.98 14.79 -11.41
N LEU A 88 -7.36 14.85 -10.12
CA LEU A 88 -8.72 15.19 -9.70
C LEU A 88 -9.05 16.66 -10.02
N SER A 89 -8.08 17.56 -9.86
CA SER A 89 -8.23 18.98 -10.20
C SER A 89 -8.33 19.21 -11.72
N ALA A 90 -7.66 18.38 -12.52
CA ALA A 90 -7.71 18.45 -13.97
C ALA A 90 -8.93 17.76 -14.58
N LEU A 91 -9.68 16.97 -13.78
CA LEU A 91 -10.81 16.18 -14.25
C LEU A 91 -12.00 17.09 -14.61
N PRO A 92 -12.43 17.13 -15.90
CA PRO A 92 -13.51 18.00 -16.34
C PRO A 92 -14.82 17.77 -15.57
N ALA A 93 -15.62 18.82 -15.37
CA ALA A 93 -16.93 18.70 -14.71
C ALA A 93 -17.88 17.71 -15.44
N THR A 94 -17.68 17.53 -16.75
CA THR A 94 -18.45 16.60 -17.60
C THR A 94 -17.94 15.15 -17.55
N ALA A 95 -16.86 14.87 -16.80
CA ALA A 95 -16.34 13.51 -16.67
C ALA A 95 -17.38 12.58 -16.01
N PRO A 96 -17.41 11.29 -16.36
CA PRO A 96 -18.31 10.32 -15.75
C PRO A 96 -18.21 10.29 -14.22
N ALA A 97 -19.36 10.21 -13.55
CA ALA A 97 -19.41 10.17 -12.08
C ALA A 97 -18.59 9.02 -11.49
N ALA A 98 -18.58 7.86 -12.16
CA ALA A 98 -17.79 6.69 -11.75
C ALA A 98 -16.26 6.95 -11.78
N GLU A 99 -15.77 7.70 -12.78
CA GLU A 99 -14.36 8.05 -12.89
C GLU A 99 -13.96 9.04 -11.78
N ARG A 100 -14.78 10.07 -11.55
CA ARG A 100 -14.59 11.01 -10.44
C ARG A 100 -14.62 10.31 -9.08
N TRP A 101 -15.59 9.41 -8.88
CA TRP A 101 -15.72 8.60 -7.69
C TRP A 101 -14.45 7.77 -7.45
N GLN A 102 -13.99 7.02 -8.44
CA GLN A 102 -12.81 6.17 -8.32
C GLN A 102 -11.58 6.99 -7.94
N LEU A 103 -11.38 8.14 -8.58
CA LEU A 103 -10.24 9.01 -8.29
C LEU A 103 -10.30 9.61 -6.88
N MET A 104 -11.49 10.03 -6.43
CA MET A 104 -11.71 10.49 -5.05
C MET A 104 -11.44 9.37 -4.03
N MET A 105 -11.87 8.13 -4.30
CA MET A 105 -11.64 6.99 -3.40
C MET A 105 -10.14 6.71 -3.23
N VAL A 106 -9.40 6.64 -4.33
CA VAL A 106 -7.95 6.37 -4.29
C VAL A 106 -7.19 7.53 -3.64
N LEU A 107 -7.55 8.78 -3.97
CA LEU A 107 -6.96 9.93 -3.31
C LEU A 107 -7.23 9.92 -1.81
N ALA A 108 -8.45 9.64 -1.38
CA ALA A 108 -8.80 9.60 0.04
C ALA A 108 -7.99 8.57 0.83
N GLU A 109 -7.68 7.42 0.22
CA GLU A 109 -6.82 6.40 0.84
C GLU A 109 -5.38 6.91 1.02
N GLU A 110 -4.83 7.60 0.01
CA GLU A 110 -3.50 8.21 0.09
C GLU A 110 -3.45 9.36 1.11
N GLU A 111 -4.48 10.20 1.16
CA GLU A 111 -4.61 11.25 2.17
C GLU A 111 -4.66 10.67 3.57
N LEU A 112 -5.44 9.61 3.75
CA LEU A 112 -5.52 8.93 5.03
C LEU A 112 -4.15 8.35 5.40
N ARG A 113 -3.46 7.66 4.48
CA ARG A 113 -2.10 7.12 4.71
C ARG A 113 -1.13 8.19 5.21
N LEU A 114 -1.21 9.41 4.66
CA LEU A 114 -0.39 10.55 5.05
C LEU A 114 -0.81 11.21 6.37
N GLY A 115 -1.92 10.78 6.98
CA GLY A 115 -2.47 11.38 8.20
C GLY A 115 -3.28 12.65 7.95
N ASN A 116 -3.74 12.88 6.72
CA ASN A 116 -4.63 13.99 6.39
C ASN A 116 -6.09 13.55 6.55
N GLU A 117 -6.52 13.18 7.77
CA GLU A 117 -7.82 12.50 7.97
C GLU A 117 -9.01 13.38 7.57
N ALA A 118 -8.93 14.69 7.84
CA ALA A 118 -9.99 15.64 7.47
C ALA A 118 -10.22 15.69 5.95
N GLU A 119 -9.14 15.67 5.16
CA GLU A 119 -9.24 15.68 3.70
C GLU A 119 -9.74 14.34 3.16
N SER A 120 -9.30 13.22 3.74
CA SER A 120 -9.83 11.90 3.43
C SER A 120 -11.35 11.83 3.66
N LEU A 121 -11.83 12.33 4.80
CA LEU A 121 -13.25 12.37 5.13
C LEU A 121 -14.06 13.24 4.15
N ARG A 122 -13.52 14.42 3.77
CA ARG A 122 -14.15 15.29 2.76
C ARG A 122 -14.31 14.56 1.43
N LEU A 123 -13.24 13.94 0.94
CA LEU A 123 -13.23 13.21 -0.34
C LEU A 123 -14.18 12.02 -0.34
N LEU A 124 -14.18 11.21 0.73
CA LEU A 124 -15.07 10.05 0.85
C LEU A 124 -16.54 10.47 0.93
N THR A 125 -16.84 11.56 1.63
CA THR A 125 -18.20 12.11 1.74
C THR A 125 -18.70 12.61 0.39
N GLU A 126 -17.87 13.34 -0.36
CA GLU A 126 -18.21 13.77 -1.73
C GLU A 126 -18.35 12.58 -2.68
N ALA A 127 -17.46 11.59 -2.58
CA ALA A 127 -17.54 10.37 -3.37
C ALA A 127 -18.86 9.61 -3.07
N LEU A 128 -19.32 9.56 -1.82
CA LEU A 128 -20.55 8.86 -1.47
C LEU A 128 -21.77 9.45 -2.18
N ALA A 129 -21.81 10.78 -2.35
CA ALA A 129 -22.87 11.45 -3.08
C ALA A 129 -22.89 11.13 -4.59
N LEU A 130 -21.80 10.58 -5.15
CA LEU A 130 -21.70 10.15 -6.54
C LEU A 130 -22.13 8.69 -6.76
N VAL A 131 -22.28 7.90 -5.70
CA VAL A 131 -22.69 6.50 -5.83
C VAL A 131 -24.22 6.44 -5.98
N PRO A 132 -24.74 5.72 -7.00
CA PRO A 132 -26.17 5.43 -7.08
C PRO A 132 -26.68 4.78 -5.79
N ASN A 133 -27.98 4.88 -5.53
CA ASN A 133 -28.60 4.36 -4.30
C ASN A 133 -28.30 2.87 -4.07
N ALA A 134 -28.57 2.39 -2.84
CA ALA A 134 -28.19 1.04 -2.42
C ALA A 134 -28.89 -0.10 -3.19
N GLU A 135 -29.98 0.20 -3.90
CA GLU A 135 -30.66 -0.78 -4.77
C GLU A 135 -29.88 -0.96 -6.09
N GLU A 136 -29.32 0.11 -6.63
CA GLU A 136 -28.58 0.12 -7.90
C GLU A 136 -27.10 -0.24 -7.74
N ASN A 137 -26.45 0.20 -6.66
CA ASN A 137 -25.02 -0.04 -6.44
C ASN A 137 -24.66 -0.29 -4.97
N ARG A 138 -25.19 -1.38 -4.42
CA ARG A 138 -24.89 -1.82 -3.05
C ARG A 138 -23.39 -1.96 -2.77
N VAL A 139 -22.64 -2.49 -3.72
CA VAL A 139 -21.19 -2.73 -3.54
C VAL A 139 -20.44 -1.42 -3.38
N GLY A 140 -20.70 -0.43 -4.24
CA GLY A 140 -20.08 0.89 -4.15
C GLY A 140 -20.43 1.62 -2.85
N ILE A 141 -21.71 1.59 -2.44
CA ILE A 141 -22.15 2.20 -1.18
C ILE A 141 -21.49 1.54 0.03
N ASN A 142 -21.47 0.21 0.08
CA ASN A 142 -20.87 -0.52 1.20
C ASN A 142 -19.37 -0.27 1.27
N PHE A 143 -18.68 -0.27 0.12
CA PHE A 143 -17.24 0.01 0.07
C PHE A 143 -16.93 1.43 0.54
N ASN A 144 -17.72 2.42 0.13
CA ASN A 144 -17.51 3.80 0.54
C ASN A 144 -17.79 4.00 2.05
N HIS A 145 -18.91 3.47 2.56
CA HIS A 145 -19.19 3.49 4.01
C HIS A 145 -18.12 2.78 4.83
N TYR A 146 -17.59 1.66 4.34
CA TYR A 146 -16.47 0.98 5.00
C TYR A 146 -15.26 1.91 5.11
N ARG A 147 -14.87 2.58 4.01
CA ARG A 147 -13.75 3.53 4.03
C ARG A 147 -14.00 4.74 4.92
N LEU A 148 -15.22 5.30 4.92
CA LEU A 148 -15.62 6.36 5.86
C LEU A 148 -15.46 5.91 7.30
N GLY A 149 -15.90 4.70 7.63
CA GLY A 149 -15.73 4.12 8.97
C GLY A 149 -14.26 4.06 9.38
N ILE A 150 -13.36 3.58 8.51
CA ILE A 150 -11.92 3.55 8.78
C ILE A 150 -11.35 4.97 8.97
N ALA A 151 -11.74 5.92 8.14
CA ALA A 151 -11.28 7.31 8.26
C ALA A 151 -11.71 7.94 9.59
N TYR A 152 -12.95 7.72 10.04
CA TYR A 152 -13.41 8.17 11.35
C TYR A 152 -12.70 7.48 12.51
N LEU A 153 -12.39 6.18 12.41
CA LEU A 153 -11.61 5.48 13.45
C LEU A 153 -10.21 6.08 13.59
N ARG A 154 -9.56 6.45 12.49
CA ARG A 154 -8.25 7.12 12.54
C ARG A 154 -8.33 8.54 13.08
N LEU A 155 -9.35 9.30 12.69
CA LEU A 155 -9.58 10.62 13.29
C LEU A 155 -9.78 10.50 14.81
N ALA A 156 -10.58 9.54 15.25
CA ALA A 156 -10.80 9.27 16.67
C ALA A 156 -9.52 8.84 17.38
N GLU A 157 -8.67 8.02 16.76
CA GLU A 157 -7.35 7.66 17.30
C GLU A 157 -6.46 8.90 17.48
N THR A 158 -6.37 9.76 16.46
CA THR A 158 -5.59 10.99 16.51
C THR A 158 -6.11 11.92 17.63
N GLN A 159 -7.42 12.14 17.68
CA GLN A 159 -8.04 13.04 18.66
C GLN A 159 -7.97 12.50 20.10
N ASN A 160 -8.20 11.21 20.29
CA ASN A 160 -8.36 10.63 21.61
C ASN A 160 -7.08 10.01 22.15
N CYS A 161 -6.34 9.29 21.32
CA CYS A 161 -5.18 8.55 21.80
C CYS A 161 -3.85 9.30 21.61
N VAL A 162 -3.65 9.93 20.45
CA VAL A 162 -2.39 10.64 20.17
C VAL A 162 -2.33 11.97 20.90
N LEU A 163 -3.40 12.77 20.85
CA LEU A 163 -3.43 14.10 21.46
C LEU A 163 -3.77 14.07 22.96
N HIS A 164 -4.49 13.06 23.45
CA HIS A 164 -4.95 12.97 24.84
C HIS A 164 -4.67 11.58 25.46
N PRO A 165 -3.42 11.10 25.48
CA PRO A 165 -3.11 9.72 25.85
C PRO A 165 -3.53 9.39 27.28
N ASN A 166 -4.64 8.65 27.40
CA ASN A 166 -5.12 8.11 28.66
C ASN A 166 -5.96 6.83 28.42
N ALA A 167 -6.08 5.99 29.45
CA ALA A 167 -6.74 4.68 29.33
C ALA A 167 -8.23 4.77 28.96
N GLU A 168 -8.88 5.91 29.25
CA GLU A 168 -10.30 6.14 29.00
C GLU A 168 -10.56 6.67 27.57
N ALA A 169 -9.51 7.11 26.86
CA ALA A 169 -9.58 7.71 25.51
C ALA A 169 -8.87 6.87 24.42
N CYS A 170 -7.93 5.98 24.77
CA CYS A 170 -7.18 5.19 23.78
C CYS A 170 -7.81 3.82 23.42
N ILE A 171 -8.55 3.19 24.35
CA ILE A 171 -8.99 1.79 24.22
C ILE A 171 -10.50 1.72 24.25
N LEU A 172 -11.10 0.92 23.36
CA LEU A 172 -12.54 0.71 23.35
C LEU A 172 -13.01 -0.14 24.55
N PRO A 173 -14.16 0.19 25.17
CA PRO A 173 -15.01 1.34 24.87
C PRO A 173 -14.42 2.66 25.39
N LEU A 174 -14.51 3.72 24.57
CA LEU A 174 -14.20 5.08 25.01
C LEU A 174 -15.15 5.48 26.15
N ARG A 175 -14.60 6.12 27.19
CA ARG A 175 -15.35 6.57 28.39
C ARG A 175 -15.32 8.09 28.49
N GLU A 176 -15.55 8.63 29.68
CA GLU A 176 -15.68 10.08 29.93
C GLU A 176 -14.47 10.91 29.43
N GLY A 177 -13.29 10.30 29.29
CA GLY A 177 -12.10 10.95 28.74
C GLY A 177 -12.03 11.04 27.21
N GLY A 178 -12.97 10.47 26.47
CA GLY A 178 -13.01 10.45 25.00
C GLY A 178 -13.84 11.57 24.37
N ILE A 179 -13.39 12.05 23.21
CA ILE A 179 -14.09 12.97 22.31
C ILE A 179 -14.92 12.14 21.32
N HIS A 180 -16.20 12.51 21.18
CA HIS A 180 -17.21 11.78 20.38
C HIS A 180 -17.90 12.63 19.29
N SER A 181 -17.47 13.90 19.13
CA SER A 181 -18.09 14.91 18.26
C SER A 181 -17.47 14.96 16.88
#